data_AF-D7NY60-F1
#
_entry.id   AF-D7NY60-F1
#
_cell.length_a   1.000
_cell.length_b   1.000
_cell.length_c   1.000
_cell.angle_alpha   90.00
_cell.angle_beta   90.00
_cell.angle_gamma   90.00
#
_symmetry.space_group_name_H-M   'P 1'
#
loop_
_entity.id
_entity.type
_entity.pdbx_description
1 polymer ?
#
loop_
_entity_poly.entity_id
_entity_poly.type
_entity_poly.pdbx_seq_one_letter_code
_entity_poly.pdbx_strand_id
1 'polypeptide(L)'
;RGAVDAAVPTNIIAAKAAEVRANKVNWQSYLQGQMISAEDCEFIQRFEMKRTPEEKQEMLQTEGSQCAKTFINLMTHISKEQTVQYILTMVDDMLQENHQRVSIFFDYAKRSKNTAWSYFLPMLNRQDLFTVHMAARIIAKLAAWGKELMEGSDLNYYFNWIKTQLSSQKLRGSGVAVETGTVSSSDSSQYVQCVAGCLQLMLRVNEYRFAWVEADGVNCIMGVLSNKCGFQLQYQMIFSIWLLAFSPQMCEHLRRYNIIPVLSD
;
A
#
# COMPACT_ATOMS: atom_id res chain seq x y z
N ARG A 1 19.48 -26.39 -13.55
CA ARG A 1 19.25 -25.87 -12.18
C ARG A 1 17.82 -25.37 -12.19
N GLY A 2 16.95 -26.14 -11.54
CA GLY A 2 15.51 -26.16 -11.75
C GLY A 2 14.78 -24.95 -11.19
N ALA A 3 13.58 -24.78 -11.75
CA ALA A 3 12.53 -23.85 -11.41
C ALA A 3 12.57 -23.38 -9.95
N VAL A 4 12.69 -22.06 -9.78
CA VAL A 4 12.28 -21.40 -8.54
C VAL A 4 10.77 -21.59 -8.48
N ASP A 5 10.33 -22.44 -7.57
CA ASP A 5 8.91 -22.70 -7.31
C ASP A 5 8.16 -21.37 -7.25
N ALA A 6 7.23 -21.20 -8.19
CA ALA A 6 6.25 -20.15 -8.15
C ALA A 6 5.40 -20.41 -6.90
N ALA A 7 5.80 -19.83 -5.78
CA ALA A 7 5.08 -19.91 -4.52
C ALA A 7 3.62 -19.54 -4.81
N VAL A 8 2.71 -20.49 -4.56
CA VAL A 8 1.27 -20.22 -4.57
C VAL A 8 1.06 -19.00 -3.69
N PRO A 9 0.43 -17.92 -4.18
CA PRO A 9 0.31 -16.70 -3.40
C PRO A 9 -0.44 -17.01 -2.10
N THR A 10 0.26 -16.99 -0.97
CA THR A 10 -0.34 -17.26 0.35
C THR A 10 -1.28 -16.12 0.79
N ASN A 11 -1.43 -15.09 -0.05
CA ASN A 11 -2.22 -13.89 0.17
C ASN A 11 -3.01 -13.53 -1.11
N ILE A 12 -4.31 -13.30 -0.97
CA ILE A 12 -5.26 -12.92 -2.03
C ILE A 12 -4.83 -11.70 -2.82
N ILE A 13 -4.12 -10.76 -2.19
CA ILE A 13 -3.62 -9.58 -2.91
C ILE A 13 -2.55 -9.98 -3.90
N ALA A 14 -1.66 -10.91 -3.54
CA ALA A 14 -0.64 -11.40 -4.46
C ALA A 14 -1.27 -12.28 -5.56
N ALA A 15 -2.31 -13.05 -5.25
CA ALA A 15 -3.08 -13.79 -6.25
C ALA A 15 -3.80 -12.87 -7.23
N LYS A 16 -4.57 -11.90 -6.73
CA LYS A 16 -5.24 -10.89 -7.56
C LYS A 16 -4.24 -10.05 -8.37
N ALA A 17 -3.08 -9.70 -7.82
CA ALA A 17 -2.04 -9.01 -8.56
C ALA A 17 -1.52 -9.87 -9.74
N ALA A 18 -1.41 -11.19 -9.56
CA ALA A 18 -1.03 -12.10 -10.64
C ALA A 18 -2.10 -12.18 -11.74
N GLU A 19 -3.38 -12.23 -11.37
CA GLU A 19 -4.51 -12.17 -12.31
C GLU A 19 -4.54 -10.84 -13.05
N VAL A 20 -4.41 -9.73 -12.33
CA VAL A 20 -4.37 -8.39 -12.91
C VAL A 20 -3.22 -8.26 -13.90
N ARG A 21 -2.02 -8.77 -13.57
CA ARG A 21 -0.87 -8.79 -14.48
C ARG A 21 -1.11 -9.56 -15.78
N ALA A 22 -1.97 -10.57 -15.77
CA ALA A 22 -2.33 -11.33 -16.97
C ALA A 22 -3.28 -10.56 -17.91
N ASN A 23 -3.93 -9.49 -17.43
CA ASN A 23 -4.82 -8.69 -18.25
C ASN A 23 -4.05 -7.87 -19.27
N LYS A 24 -4.55 -7.88 -20.52
CA LYS A 24 -4.04 -7.01 -21.58
C LYS A 24 -4.86 -5.73 -21.64
N VAL A 25 -4.23 -4.60 -21.38
CA VAL A 25 -4.86 -3.29 -21.50
C VAL A 25 -4.72 -2.77 -22.92
N ASN A 26 -5.82 -2.34 -23.53
CA ASN A 26 -5.79 -1.70 -24.86
C ASN A 26 -5.53 -0.19 -24.72
N TRP A 27 -4.28 0.21 -24.58
CA TRP A 27 -3.88 1.62 -24.46
C TRP A 27 -4.33 2.48 -25.65
N GLN A 28 -4.38 1.89 -26.85
CA GLN A 28 -4.80 2.60 -28.06
C GLN A 28 -6.25 3.09 -27.97
N SER A 29 -7.14 2.33 -27.33
CA SER A 29 -8.52 2.75 -27.12
C SER A 29 -8.64 3.97 -26.20
N TYR A 30 -7.77 4.08 -25.19
CA TYR A 30 -7.73 5.25 -24.31
C TYR A 30 -7.16 6.48 -25.01
N LEU A 31 -6.18 6.29 -25.90
CA LEU A 31 -5.64 7.36 -26.74
C LEU A 31 -6.70 7.89 -27.72
N GLN A 32 -7.39 6.98 -28.41
CA GLN A 32 -8.48 7.35 -29.33
C GLN A 32 -9.64 8.03 -28.59
N GLY A 33 -9.93 7.60 -27.36
CA GLY A 33 -10.90 8.22 -26.46
C GLY A 33 -10.41 9.52 -25.79
N GLN A 34 -9.21 10.02 -26.12
CA GLN A 34 -8.62 11.23 -25.54
C GLN A 34 -8.46 11.22 -24.01
N MET A 35 -8.45 10.04 -23.40
CA MET A 35 -8.26 9.88 -21.94
C MET A 35 -6.79 9.98 -21.55
N ILE A 36 -5.88 9.72 -22.49
CA ILE A 36 -4.43 9.73 -22.29
C ILE A 36 -3.76 10.41 -23.49
N SER A 37 -2.58 10.99 -23.27
CA SER A 37 -1.81 11.61 -24.35
C SER A 37 -1.09 10.57 -25.22
N ALA A 38 -0.67 10.95 -26.43
CA ALA A 38 0.14 10.09 -27.29
C ALA A 38 1.47 9.73 -26.64
N GLU A 39 2.07 10.69 -25.93
CA GLU A 39 3.31 10.50 -25.15
C GLU A 39 3.13 9.47 -24.04
N ASP A 40 2.04 9.56 -23.26
CA ASP A 40 1.74 8.61 -22.18
C ASP A 40 1.45 7.20 -22.75
N CYS A 41 0.74 7.13 -23.88
CA CYS A 41 0.44 5.88 -24.57
C CYS A 41 1.71 5.18 -25.12
N GLU A 42 2.61 5.95 -25.73
CA GLU A 42 3.87 5.41 -26.24
C GLU A 42 4.77 4.94 -25.09
N PHE A 43 4.89 5.75 -24.03
CA PHE A 43 5.71 5.40 -22.87
C PHE A 43 5.23 4.10 -22.21
N ILE A 44 3.92 3.96 -21.93
CA ILE A 44 3.43 2.78 -21.22
C ILE A 44 3.60 1.50 -22.04
N GLN A 45 3.40 1.56 -23.36
CA GLN A 45 3.65 0.43 -24.25
C GLN A 45 5.13 0.03 -24.26
N ARG A 46 6.05 1.01 -24.32
CA ARG A 46 7.50 0.73 -24.23
C ARG A 46 7.86 0.14 -22.87
N PHE A 47 7.29 0.65 -21.79
CA PHE A 47 7.53 0.16 -20.44
C PHE A 47 7.09 -1.30 -20.26
N GLU A 48 5.92 -1.68 -20.79
CA GLU A 48 5.42 -3.07 -20.77
C GLU A 48 6.28 -4.04 -21.58
N MET A 49 6.96 -3.55 -22.63
CA MET A 49 7.85 -4.38 -23.44
C MET A 49 9.15 -4.74 -22.73
N LYS A 50 9.59 -3.95 -21.73
CA LYS A 50 10.81 -4.20 -20.95
C LYS A 50 10.57 -5.34 -19.97
N ARG A 51 11.25 -6.48 -20.20
CA ARG A 51 11.01 -7.71 -19.43
C ARG A 51 11.98 -7.87 -18.28
N THR A 52 13.18 -7.33 -18.37
CA THR A 52 14.19 -7.47 -17.33
C THR A 52 14.21 -6.25 -16.39
N PRO A 53 14.52 -6.45 -15.10
CA PRO A 53 14.69 -5.33 -14.16
C PRO A 53 15.74 -4.31 -14.62
N GLU A 54 16.79 -4.77 -15.31
CA GLU A 54 17.88 -3.93 -15.82
C GLU A 54 17.41 -3.02 -16.96
N GLU A 55 16.65 -3.57 -17.91
CA GLU A 55 16.05 -2.81 -19.02
C GLU A 55 15.10 -1.72 -18.51
N LYS A 56 14.27 -2.05 -17.51
CA LYS A 56 13.42 -1.07 -16.84
C LYS A 56 14.26 -0.03 -16.11
N GLN A 57 15.33 -0.44 -15.43
CA GLN A 57 16.20 0.46 -14.68
C GLN A 57 16.87 1.50 -15.61
N GLU A 58 17.37 1.07 -16.77
CA GLU A 58 17.95 1.97 -17.77
C GLU A 58 16.93 3.00 -18.26
N MET A 59 15.73 2.55 -18.63
CA MET A 59 14.64 3.43 -19.07
C MET A 59 14.20 4.41 -17.96
N LEU A 60 14.15 3.97 -16.71
CA LEU A 60 13.76 4.82 -15.58
C LEU A 60 14.84 5.83 -15.18
N GLN A 61 16.12 5.55 -15.45
CA GLN A 61 17.22 6.50 -15.23
C GLN A 61 17.16 7.67 -16.23
N THR A 62 16.77 7.42 -17.47
CA THR A 62 16.68 8.43 -18.52
C THR A 62 15.32 9.14 -18.54
N GLU A 63 14.23 8.38 -18.36
CA GLU A 63 12.85 8.86 -18.55
C GLU A 63 12.02 8.86 -17.24
N GLY A 64 12.67 8.91 -16.07
CA GLY A 64 11.98 8.85 -14.77
C GLY A 64 10.86 9.89 -14.61
N SER A 65 11.07 11.14 -15.02
CA SER A 65 10.02 12.17 -14.94
C SER A 65 8.81 11.83 -15.82
N GLN A 66 9.02 11.24 -17.00
CA GLN A 66 7.94 10.81 -17.88
C GLN A 66 7.21 9.59 -17.30
N CYS A 67 7.93 8.69 -16.63
CA CYS A 67 7.36 7.57 -15.90
C CYS A 67 6.34 8.03 -14.85
N ALA A 68 6.74 8.94 -13.96
CA ALA A 68 5.84 9.48 -12.94
C ALA A 68 4.63 10.17 -13.55
N LYS A 69 4.86 11.05 -14.54
CA LYS A 69 3.81 11.76 -15.27
C LYS A 69 2.79 10.80 -15.87
N THR A 70 3.28 9.79 -16.61
CA THR A 70 2.44 8.78 -17.26
C THR A 70 1.58 8.09 -16.22
N PHE A 71 2.16 7.46 -15.20
CA PHE A 71 1.39 6.71 -14.20
C PHE A 71 0.36 7.58 -13.47
N ILE A 72 0.72 8.81 -13.10
CA ILE A 72 -0.20 9.75 -12.44
C ILE A 72 -1.35 10.14 -13.37
N ASN A 73 -1.06 10.49 -14.63
CA ASN A 73 -2.08 10.84 -15.61
C ASN A 73 -3.04 9.67 -15.87
N LEU A 74 -2.48 8.46 -16.06
CA LEU A 74 -3.27 7.26 -16.28
C LEU A 74 -4.22 6.98 -15.10
N MET A 75 -3.75 7.07 -13.85
CA MET A 75 -4.60 6.89 -12.66
C MET A 75 -5.65 7.99 -12.48
N THR A 76 -5.34 9.21 -12.90
CA THR A 76 -6.22 10.37 -12.73
C THR A 76 -7.33 10.40 -13.77
N HIS A 77 -7.01 10.11 -15.03
CA HIS A 77 -7.96 10.22 -16.12
C HIS A 77 -8.72 8.91 -16.39
N ILE A 78 -8.10 7.75 -16.20
CA ILE A 78 -8.79 6.48 -16.46
C ILE A 78 -9.69 6.10 -15.30
N SER A 79 -11.00 5.99 -15.59
CA SER A 79 -12.00 5.57 -14.61
C SER A 79 -12.29 4.07 -14.62
N LYS A 80 -11.85 3.32 -15.66
CA LYS A 80 -12.08 1.87 -15.74
C LYS A 80 -11.29 1.14 -14.67
N GLU A 81 -11.99 0.53 -13.72
CA GLU A 81 -11.42 -0.08 -12.52
C GLU A 81 -10.31 -1.09 -12.82
N GLN A 82 -10.55 -2.05 -13.72
CA GLN A 82 -9.55 -3.05 -14.12
C GLN A 82 -8.23 -2.43 -14.63
N THR A 83 -8.30 -1.28 -15.31
CA THR A 83 -7.10 -0.59 -15.79
C THR A 83 -6.41 0.15 -14.66
N VAL A 84 -7.15 0.76 -13.72
CA VAL A 84 -6.56 1.37 -12.51
C VAL A 84 -5.86 0.31 -11.65
N GLN A 85 -6.47 -0.85 -11.46
CA GLN A 85 -5.84 -2.00 -10.78
C GLN A 85 -4.52 -2.40 -11.45
N TYR A 86 -4.52 -2.46 -12.79
CA TYR A 86 -3.33 -2.77 -13.57
C TYR A 86 -2.22 -1.73 -13.38
N ILE A 87 -2.56 -0.45 -13.46
CA ILE A 87 -1.63 0.66 -13.26
C ILE A 87 -1.02 0.61 -11.86
N LEU A 88 -1.84 0.49 -10.81
CA LEU A 88 -1.34 0.42 -9.44
C LEU A 88 -0.46 -0.82 -9.22
N THR A 89 -0.79 -1.95 -9.83
CA THR A 89 0.04 -3.15 -9.73
C THR A 89 1.41 -2.93 -10.38
N MET A 90 1.47 -2.28 -11.56
CA MET A 90 2.75 -1.92 -12.19
C MET A 90 3.59 -0.97 -11.33
N VAL A 91 2.96 0.02 -10.69
CA VAL A 91 3.65 0.93 -9.79
C VAL A 91 4.17 0.19 -8.56
N ASP A 92 3.35 -0.66 -7.92
CA ASP A 92 3.76 -1.44 -6.75
C ASP A 92 4.95 -2.36 -7.05
N ASP A 93 4.90 -3.05 -8.19
CA ASP A 93 5.96 -3.94 -8.68
C ASP A 93 7.25 -3.14 -9.00
N MET A 94 7.13 -2.03 -9.72
CA MET A 94 8.27 -1.15 -10.05
C MET A 94 8.99 -0.68 -8.78
N LEU A 95 8.25 -0.27 -7.75
CA LEU A 95 8.81 0.16 -6.47
C LEU A 95 9.38 -1.00 -5.66
N GLN A 96 8.77 -2.20 -5.75
CA GLN A 96 9.24 -3.39 -5.07
C GLN A 96 10.57 -3.91 -5.63
N GLU A 97 10.77 -3.81 -6.95
CA GLU A 97 11.99 -4.20 -7.65
C GLU A 97 13.20 -3.36 -7.20
N ASN A 98 13.02 -2.06 -6.96
CA ASN A 98 14.07 -1.19 -6.46
C ASN A 98 13.48 -0.03 -5.65
N HIS A 99 13.73 -0.04 -4.33
CA HIS A 99 13.19 0.95 -3.40
C HIS A 99 13.63 2.38 -3.71
N GLN A 100 14.77 2.59 -4.38
CA GLN A 100 15.23 3.93 -4.76
C GLN A 100 14.31 4.60 -5.79
N ARG A 101 13.53 3.82 -6.55
CA ARG A 101 12.60 4.34 -7.58
C ARG A 101 11.46 5.16 -7.00
N VAL A 102 11.23 5.13 -5.68
CA VAL A 102 10.30 6.07 -5.04
C VAL A 102 10.69 7.53 -5.32
N SER A 103 11.98 7.85 -5.47
CA SER A 103 12.47 9.21 -5.72
C SER A 103 11.90 9.80 -7.01
N ILE A 104 11.58 8.96 -8.00
CA ILE A 104 10.98 9.37 -9.27
C ILE A 104 9.67 10.15 -9.04
N PHE A 105 8.82 9.69 -8.13
CA PHE A 105 7.56 10.34 -7.80
C PHE A 105 7.76 11.62 -6.98
N PHE A 106 8.72 11.65 -6.06
CA PHE A 106 9.04 12.86 -5.29
C PHE A 106 9.63 13.95 -6.19
N ASP A 107 10.60 13.61 -7.04
CA ASP A 107 11.22 14.57 -7.97
C ASP A 107 10.19 15.17 -8.92
N TYR A 108 9.25 14.35 -9.40
CA TYR A 108 8.14 14.81 -10.25
C TYR A 108 7.15 15.70 -9.48
N ALA A 109 6.74 15.30 -8.28
CA ALA A 109 5.82 16.07 -7.44
C ALA A 109 6.39 17.45 -7.09
N LYS A 110 7.69 17.49 -6.74
CA LYS A 110 8.41 18.73 -6.43
C LYS A 110 8.43 19.70 -7.61
N ARG A 111 8.65 19.22 -8.84
CA ARG A 111 8.57 20.05 -10.05
C ARG A 111 7.16 20.60 -10.30
N SER A 112 6.15 19.82 -9.95
CA SER A 112 4.73 20.19 -10.05
C SER A 112 4.22 21.02 -8.87
N LYS A 113 5.10 21.44 -7.94
CA LYS A 113 4.76 22.14 -6.69
C LYS A 113 3.69 21.41 -5.86
N ASN A 114 3.78 20.09 -5.81
CA ASN A 114 2.85 19.22 -5.10
C ASN A 114 3.61 18.17 -4.27
N THR A 115 2.90 17.40 -3.44
CA THR A 115 3.47 16.27 -2.69
C THR A 115 3.23 14.96 -3.43
N ALA A 116 4.12 13.98 -3.27
CA ALA A 116 3.93 12.66 -3.86
C ALA A 116 2.64 11.98 -3.35
N TRP A 117 2.27 12.25 -2.09
CA TRP A 117 1.09 11.69 -1.42
C TRP A 117 -0.22 12.05 -2.10
N SER A 118 -0.33 13.31 -2.55
CA SER A 118 -1.54 13.87 -3.15
C SER A 118 -2.07 13.07 -4.34
N TYR A 119 -1.20 12.36 -5.06
CA TYR A 119 -1.57 11.54 -6.21
C TYR A 119 -2.16 10.18 -5.83
N PHE A 120 -1.80 9.64 -4.66
CA PHE A 120 -2.20 8.28 -4.24
C PHE A 120 -3.25 8.28 -3.13
N LEU A 121 -3.25 9.27 -2.23
CA LEU A 121 -4.22 9.36 -1.13
C LEU A 121 -5.69 9.35 -1.61
N PRO A 122 -6.07 10.02 -2.72
CA PRO A 122 -7.44 9.94 -3.23
C PRO A 122 -7.89 8.53 -3.61
N MET A 123 -6.95 7.64 -3.96
CA MET A 123 -7.27 6.25 -4.34
C MET A 123 -7.77 5.42 -3.15
N LEU A 124 -7.54 5.86 -1.91
CA LEU A 124 -8.09 5.22 -0.71
C LEU A 124 -9.62 5.39 -0.58
N ASN A 125 -10.23 6.30 -1.36
CA ASN A 125 -11.67 6.53 -1.40
C ASN A 125 -12.38 5.73 -2.52
N ARG A 126 -11.66 4.92 -3.29
CA ARG A 126 -12.25 4.03 -4.30
C ARG A 126 -13.09 2.94 -3.61
N GLN A 127 -14.06 2.38 -4.33
CA GLN A 127 -14.90 1.31 -3.80
C GLN A 127 -14.24 -0.07 -3.91
N ASP A 128 -13.38 -0.26 -4.91
CA ASP A 128 -12.72 -1.54 -5.14
C ASP A 128 -11.63 -1.83 -4.09
N LEU A 129 -11.78 -2.94 -3.38
CA LEU A 129 -10.88 -3.32 -2.30
C LEU A 129 -9.45 -3.55 -2.78
N PHE A 130 -9.24 -4.11 -3.97
CA PHE A 130 -7.88 -4.37 -4.46
C PHE A 130 -7.16 -3.06 -4.77
N THR A 131 -7.82 -2.15 -5.49
CA THR A 131 -7.33 -0.79 -5.79
C THR A 131 -6.96 -0.04 -4.52
N VAL A 132 -7.87 0.02 -3.54
CA VAL A 132 -7.65 0.72 -2.28
C VAL A 132 -6.43 0.17 -1.54
N HIS A 133 -6.31 -1.15 -1.41
CA HIS A 133 -5.21 -1.77 -0.68
C HIS A 133 -3.88 -1.69 -1.44
N MET A 134 -3.91 -1.72 -2.77
CA MET A 134 -2.71 -1.52 -3.58
C MET A 134 -2.19 -0.08 -3.46
N ALA A 135 -3.09 0.90 -3.52
CA ALA A 135 -2.75 2.29 -3.27
C ALA A 135 -2.17 2.49 -1.86
N ALA A 136 -2.79 1.88 -0.83
CA ALA A 136 -2.29 1.92 0.54
C ALA A 136 -0.85 1.38 0.66
N ARG A 137 -0.54 0.28 -0.04
CA ARG A 137 0.82 -0.27 -0.07
C ARG A 137 1.82 0.69 -0.72
N ILE A 138 1.46 1.27 -1.87
CA ILE A 138 2.31 2.26 -2.56
C ILE A 138 2.58 3.45 -1.64
N ILE A 139 1.55 3.96 -0.95
CA ILE A 139 1.70 5.06 0.01
C ILE A 139 2.70 4.69 1.12
N ALA A 140 2.56 3.51 1.74
CA ALA A 140 3.50 3.05 2.77
C ALA A 140 4.93 2.90 2.24
N LYS A 141 5.11 2.43 1.00
CA LYS A 141 6.42 2.33 0.34
C LYS A 141 7.04 3.69 0.09
N LEU A 142 6.27 4.63 -0.46
CA LEU A 142 6.72 6.01 -0.67
C LEU A 142 7.13 6.65 0.67
N ALA A 143 6.36 6.44 1.73
CA ALA A 143 6.64 6.99 3.05
C ALA A 143 7.86 6.36 3.72
N ALA A 144 8.04 5.04 3.63
CA ALA A 144 9.13 4.34 4.30
C ALA A 144 10.46 4.35 3.54
N TRP A 145 10.44 4.49 2.21
CA TRP A 145 11.65 4.47 1.37
C TRP A 145 11.97 5.85 0.78
N GLY A 146 11.04 6.79 0.85
CA GLY A 146 11.22 8.16 0.39
C GLY A 146 12.17 8.98 1.28
N LYS A 147 12.61 10.11 0.75
CA LYS A 147 13.45 11.07 1.48
C LYS A 147 12.64 12.13 2.23
N GLU A 148 11.41 12.35 1.81
CA GLU A 148 10.50 13.34 2.40
C GLU A 148 9.51 12.61 3.31
N LEU A 149 9.29 13.15 4.51
CA LEU A 149 8.34 12.60 5.47
C LEU A 149 6.93 13.07 5.12
N MET A 150 5.96 12.17 5.27
CA MET A 150 4.54 12.53 5.27
C MET A 150 4.20 13.14 6.62
N GLU A 151 3.62 14.34 6.63
CA GLU A 151 3.35 15.09 7.86
C GLU A 151 1.94 15.71 7.85
N GLY A 152 1.50 16.25 8.98
CA GLY A 152 0.27 17.02 9.08
C GLY A 152 -0.99 16.26 8.69
N SER A 153 -1.83 16.88 7.85
CA SER A 153 -3.13 16.33 7.44
C SER A 153 -3.02 15.03 6.66
N ASP A 154 -2.01 14.90 5.81
CA ASP A 154 -1.81 13.71 4.97
C ASP A 154 -1.50 12.48 5.82
N LEU A 155 -0.58 12.65 6.80
CA LEU A 155 -0.23 11.59 7.75
C LEU A 155 -1.42 11.21 8.62
N ASN A 156 -2.12 12.20 9.16
CA ASN A 156 -3.29 11.98 10.01
C ASN A 156 -4.40 11.24 9.24
N TYR A 157 -4.64 11.61 7.98
CA TYR A 157 -5.61 10.94 7.13
C TYR A 157 -5.22 9.47 6.90
N TYR A 158 -3.97 9.20 6.52
CA TYR A 158 -3.52 7.84 6.26
C TYR A 158 -3.51 6.97 7.53
N PHE A 159 -3.07 7.49 8.67
CA PHE A 159 -3.13 6.78 9.95
C PHE A 159 -4.55 6.50 10.41
N ASN A 160 -5.47 7.46 10.25
CA ASN A 160 -6.88 7.22 10.56
C ASN A 160 -7.46 6.14 9.63
N TRP A 161 -7.12 6.17 8.34
CA TRP A 161 -7.51 5.11 7.41
C TRP A 161 -7.01 3.73 7.88
N ILE A 162 -5.73 3.60 8.24
CA ILE A 162 -5.15 2.36 8.80
C ILE A 162 -5.92 1.91 10.05
N LYS A 163 -6.14 2.81 11.01
CA LYS A 163 -6.86 2.50 12.25
C LYS A 163 -8.28 2.00 11.97
N THR A 164 -9.00 2.63 11.06
CA THR A 164 -10.36 2.22 10.65
C THR A 164 -10.37 0.83 10.03
N GLN A 165 -9.43 0.53 9.12
CA GLN A 165 -9.35 -0.77 8.48
C GLN A 165 -8.99 -1.89 9.48
N LEU A 166 -8.04 -1.64 10.39
CA LEU A 166 -7.68 -2.59 11.46
C LEU A 166 -8.84 -2.81 12.44
N SER A 167 -9.53 -1.74 12.83
CA SER A 167 -10.66 -1.80 13.77
C SER A 167 -11.91 -2.46 13.19
N SER A 168 -12.04 -2.51 11.86
CA SER A 168 -13.18 -3.17 11.19
C SER A 168 -13.25 -4.68 11.47
N GLN A 169 -12.20 -5.29 12.02
CA GLN A 169 -12.23 -6.66 12.56
C GLN A 169 -13.11 -6.78 13.83
N LYS A 170 -13.18 -5.73 14.67
CA LYS A 170 -13.88 -5.73 15.95
C LYS A 170 -15.39 -6.03 15.81
N LEU A 171 -15.98 -5.61 14.71
CA LEU A 171 -17.42 -5.81 14.42
C LEU A 171 -17.75 -7.20 13.88
N ARG A 172 -16.76 -7.98 13.43
CA ARG A 172 -16.99 -9.30 12.83
C ARG A 172 -16.87 -10.46 13.82
N GLY A 173 -16.26 -10.23 14.98
CA GLY A 173 -16.17 -11.21 16.07
C GLY A 173 -17.46 -11.41 16.87
N SER A 174 -18.48 -10.57 16.68
CA SER A 174 -19.75 -10.62 17.44
C SER A 174 -20.85 -11.47 16.79
N GLY A 175 -20.54 -12.31 15.80
CA GLY A 175 -21.48 -13.32 15.27
C GLY A 175 -22.63 -12.79 14.40
N VAL A 176 -22.70 -11.49 14.09
CA VAL A 176 -23.71 -10.94 13.17
C VAL A 176 -23.08 -10.74 11.80
N ALA A 177 -22.93 -11.84 11.06
CA ALA A 177 -22.60 -11.78 9.64
C ALA A 177 -23.82 -11.27 8.87
N VAL A 178 -23.82 -9.99 8.52
CA VAL A 178 -24.74 -9.50 7.49
C VAL A 178 -24.24 -10.05 6.16
N GLU A 179 -25.03 -10.96 5.59
CA GLU A 179 -24.85 -11.50 4.25
C GLU A 179 -25.12 -10.43 3.18
N THR A 180 -24.24 -9.44 3.06
CA THR A 180 -24.11 -8.69 1.82
C THR A 180 -23.06 -9.41 0.99
N GLY A 181 -23.52 -10.29 0.11
CA GLY A 181 -22.69 -11.10 -0.77
C GLY A 181 -21.69 -10.24 -1.56
N THR A 182 -20.42 -10.67 -1.57
CA THR A 182 -19.40 -10.50 -2.64
C THR A 182 -17.98 -10.80 -2.16
N VAL A 183 -17.69 -10.85 -0.84
CA VAL A 183 -16.33 -11.09 -0.31
C VAL A 183 -16.36 -12.12 0.83
N SER A 184 -15.60 -13.20 0.72
CA SER A 184 -15.55 -14.22 1.77
C SER A 184 -14.91 -13.67 3.05
N SER A 185 -15.26 -14.23 4.21
CA SER A 185 -14.67 -13.83 5.50
C SER A 185 -13.14 -13.98 5.49
N SER A 186 -12.61 -14.99 4.81
CA SER A 186 -11.16 -15.20 4.59
C SER A 186 -10.51 -14.11 3.74
N ASP A 187 -11.19 -13.57 2.74
CA ASP A 187 -10.64 -12.53 1.86
C ASP A 187 -10.53 -11.20 2.62
N SER A 188 -11.56 -10.87 3.41
CA SER A 188 -11.55 -9.66 4.25
C SER A 188 -10.42 -9.67 5.29
N SER A 189 -10.08 -10.85 5.83
CA SER A 189 -8.96 -11.02 6.77
C SER A 189 -7.60 -10.74 6.11
N GLN A 190 -7.41 -11.16 4.87
CA GLN A 190 -6.15 -10.97 4.14
C GLN A 190 -5.92 -9.51 3.72
N TYR A 191 -7.00 -8.78 3.41
CA TYR A 191 -6.94 -7.33 3.22
C TYR A 191 -6.50 -6.59 4.50
N VAL A 192 -6.99 -7.00 5.67
CA VAL A 192 -6.53 -6.44 6.95
C VAL A 192 -5.07 -6.77 7.23
N GLN A 193 -4.59 -7.96 6.88
CA GLN A 193 -3.16 -8.31 6.96
C GLN A 193 -2.28 -7.43 6.06
N CYS A 194 -2.81 -6.97 4.93
CA CYS A 194 -2.13 -6.00 4.07
C CYS A 194 -2.00 -4.65 4.75
N VAL A 195 -3.07 -4.16 5.39
CA VAL A 195 -3.05 -2.92 6.16
C VAL A 195 -2.06 -3.01 7.32
N ALA A 196 -2.04 -4.13 8.03
CA ALA A 196 -1.04 -4.39 9.05
C ALA A 196 0.40 -4.33 8.49
N GLY A 197 0.63 -4.89 7.30
CA GLY A 197 1.91 -4.77 6.60
C GLY A 197 2.28 -3.33 6.23
N CYS A 198 1.30 -2.51 5.83
CA CYS A 198 1.51 -1.08 5.58
C CYS A 198 1.94 -0.35 6.85
N LEU A 199 1.27 -0.61 7.98
CA LEU A 199 1.64 -0.06 9.28
C LEU A 199 3.07 -0.47 9.66
N GLN A 200 3.40 -1.76 9.56
CA GLN A 200 4.74 -2.26 9.88
C GLN A 200 5.83 -1.60 9.05
N LEU A 201 5.56 -1.32 7.77
CA LEU A 201 6.48 -0.64 6.89
C LEU A 201 6.69 0.81 7.33
N MET A 202 5.62 1.54 7.65
CA MET A 202 5.69 2.89 8.22
C MET A 202 6.50 2.93 9.51
N LEU A 203 6.23 2.00 10.43
CA LEU A 203 6.91 1.91 11.72
C LEU A 203 8.41 1.56 11.62
N ARG A 204 8.97 1.32 10.43
CA ARG A 204 10.43 1.23 10.27
C ARG A 204 11.11 2.59 10.41
N VAL A 205 10.41 3.67 10.07
CA VAL A 205 10.88 5.05 10.19
C VAL A 205 10.56 5.59 11.57
N ASN A 206 11.53 6.23 12.23
CA ASN A 206 11.44 6.61 13.63
C ASN A 206 10.35 7.67 13.88
N GLU A 207 10.22 8.63 12.97
CA GLU A 207 9.27 9.74 13.05
C GLU A 207 7.83 9.24 13.02
N TYR A 208 7.53 8.25 12.17
CA TYR A 208 6.21 7.63 12.12
C TYR A 208 5.90 6.80 13.36
N ARG A 209 6.90 6.29 14.07
CA ARG A 209 6.69 5.60 15.36
C ARG A 209 6.15 6.55 16.43
N PHE A 210 6.78 7.72 16.57
CA PHE A 210 6.32 8.75 17.50
C PHE A 210 4.93 9.24 17.12
N ALA A 211 4.73 9.60 15.85
CA ALA A 211 3.43 10.06 15.36
C ALA A 211 2.32 9.00 15.57
N TRP A 212 2.64 7.71 15.42
CA TRP A 212 1.66 6.64 15.65
C TRP A 212 1.26 6.55 17.13
N VAL A 213 2.22 6.67 18.05
CA VAL A 213 1.94 6.68 19.50
C VAL A 213 1.12 7.91 19.89
N GLU A 214 1.49 9.09 19.38
CA GLU A 214 0.76 10.35 19.63
C GLU A 214 -0.68 10.31 19.07
N ALA A 215 -0.89 9.61 17.96
CA ALA A 215 -2.21 9.41 17.35
C ALA A 215 -3.05 8.29 17.99
N ASP A 216 -2.72 7.89 19.22
CA ASP A 216 -3.32 6.78 19.99
C ASP A 216 -3.32 5.43 19.25
N GLY A 217 -2.29 5.22 18.43
CA GLY A 217 -2.17 4.02 17.59
C GLY A 217 -1.90 2.74 18.38
N VAL A 218 -1.34 2.84 19.59
CA VAL A 218 -1.11 1.67 20.47
C VAL A 218 -2.45 1.03 20.87
N ASN A 219 -3.45 1.83 21.25
CA ASN A 219 -4.79 1.34 21.56
C ASN A 219 -5.43 0.62 20.37
N CYS A 220 -5.19 1.08 19.15
CA CYS A 220 -5.66 0.39 17.94
C CYS A 220 -5.06 -1.01 17.82
N ILE A 221 -3.74 -1.15 18.03
CA ILE A 221 -3.05 -2.45 17.97
C ILE A 221 -3.57 -3.39 19.08
N MET A 222 -3.67 -2.88 20.30
CA MET A 222 -4.19 -3.63 21.44
C MET A 222 -5.63 -4.08 21.21
N GLY A 223 -6.47 -3.22 20.64
CA GLY A 223 -7.84 -3.56 20.27
C GLY A 223 -7.92 -4.69 19.23
N VAL A 224 -6.96 -4.82 18.33
CA VAL A 224 -6.88 -5.96 17.40
C VAL A 224 -6.44 -7.23 18.13
N LEU A 225 -5.43 -7.14 18.99
CA LEU A 225 -4.89 -8.29 19.74
C LEU A 225 -5.86 -8.86 20.76
N SER A 226 -6.65 -8.01 21.43
CA SER A 226 -7.67 -8.45 22.39
C SER A 226 -8.85 -9.17 21.71
N ASN A 227 -9.01 -9.04 20.39
CA ASN A 227 -9.99 -9.80 19.63
C ASN A 227 -9.36 -11.08 19.09
N LYS A 228 -10.17 -12.14 18.95
CA LYS A 228 -9.74 -13.34 18.22
C LYS A 228 -9.43 -12.97 16.77
N CYS A 229 -8.15 -12.90 16.43
CA CYS A 229 -7.65 -12.69 15.07
C CYS A 229 -6.85 -13.90 14.59
N GLY A 230 -6.64 -14.01 13.27
CA GLY A 230 -5.82 -15.08 12.72
C GLY A 230 -4.35 -14.92 13.12
N PHE A 231 -3.62 -16.04 13.22
CA PHE A 231 -2.21 -16.07 13.67
C PHE A 231 -1.30 -15.09 12.93
N GLN A 232 -1.49 -14.93 11.60
CA GLN A 232 -0.71 -13.99 10.81
C GLN A 232 -0.94 -12.54 11.26
N LEU A 233 -2.20 -12.14 11.50
CA LEU A 233 -2.52 -10.79 11.94
C LEU A 233 -2.03 -10.56 13.38
N GLN A 234 -2.17 -11.55 14.26
CA GLN A 234 -1.63 -11.50 15.62
C GLN A 234 -0.11 -11.28 15.60
N TYR A 235 0.62 -12.07 14.82
CA TYR A 235 2.06 -11.90 14.63
C TYR A 235 2.39 -10.48 14.12
N GLN A 236 1.63 -9.97 13.15
CA GLN A 236 1.90 -8.65 12.61
C GLN A 236 1.68 -7.52 13.63
N MET A 237 0.66 -7.65 14.48
CA MET A 237 0.39 -6.71 15.56
C MET A 237 1.47 -6.76 16.65
N ILE A 238 1.91 -7.97 17.06
CA ILE A 238 3.01 -8.15 18.00
C ILE A 238 4.30 -7.56 17.43
N PHE A 239 4.60 -7.81 16.16
CA PHE A 239 5.77 -7.22 15.49
C PHE A 239 5.68 -5.68 15.43
N SER A 240 4.48 -5.12 15.28
CA SER A 240 4.28 -3.67 15.35
C SER A 240 4.63 -3.14 16.74
N ILE A 241 4.21 -3.80 17.82
CA ILE A 241 4.62 -3.45 19.20
C ILE A 241 6.13 -3.57 19.37
N TRP A 242 6.74 -4.63 18.83
CA TRP A 242 8.19 -4.83 18.88
C TRP A 242 8.96 -3.69 18.18
N LEU A 243 8.49 -3.23 17.01
CA LEU A 243 9.06 -2.05 16.33
C LEU A 243 8.97 -0.79 17.19
N LEU A 244 7.90 -0.63 17.97
CA LEU A 244 7.72 0.50 18.88
C LEU A 244 8.64 0.42 20.11
N ALA A 245 9.02 -0.78 20.54
CA ALA A 245 9.80 -1.02 21.77
C ALA A 245 11.30 -0.65 21.64
N PHE A 246 11.78 -0.28 20.45
CA PHE A 246 13.18 0.10 20.22
C PHE A 246 13.56 1.52 20.67
N SER A 247 12.62 2.29 21.21
CA SER A 247 12.87 3.64 21.72
C SER A 247 12.54 3.70 23.22
N PRO A 248 13.48 4.09 24.08
CA PRO A 248 13.24 4.21 25.52
C PRO A 248 12.05 5.11 25.85
N GLN A 249 11.93 6.25 25.15
CA GLN A 249 10.81 7.20 25.31
C GLN A 249 9.48 6.50 25.00
N MET A 250 9.42 5.77 23.89
CA MET A 250 8.20 5.05 23.50
C MET A 250 7.86 3.93 24.47
N CYS A 251 8.85 3.24 25.03
CA CYS A 251 8.63 2.24 26.09
C CYS A 251 7.95 2.84 27.32
N GLU A 252 8.22 4.11 27.66
CA GLU A 252 7.50 4.79 28.74
C GLU A 252 6.02 5.00 28.41
N HIS A 253 5.71 5.30 27.16
CA HIS A 253 4.32 5.37 26.69
C HIS A 253 3.66 4.00 26.68
N LEU A 254 4.33 2.97 26.14
CA LEU A 254 3.82 1.60 26.07
C LEU A 254 3.46 1.02 27.44
N ARG A 255 4.22 1.37 28.50
CA ARG A 255 3.92 0.97 29.89
C ARG A 255 2.51 1.38 30.35
N ARG A 256 1.95 2.46 29.80
CA ARG A 256 0.61 2.97 30.17
C ARG A 256 -0.54 2.12 29.63
N TYR A 257 -0.27 1.27 28.64
CA TYR A 257 -1.30 0.50 27.92
C TYR A 257 -1.50 -0.93 28.41
N ASN A 258 -0.87 -1.32 29.53
CA ASN A 258 -0.96 -2.69 30.08
C ASN A 258 -0.76 -3.77 29.02
N ILE A 259 0.28 -3.63 28.19
CA ILE A 259 0.50 -4.52 27.04
C ILE A 259 0.92 -5.94 27.43
N ILE A 260 1.53 -6.10 28.61
CA ILE A 260 2.18 -7.37 29.01
C ILE A 260 1.17 -8.51 29.16
N PRO A 261 0.03 -8.37 29.87
CA PRO A 261 -0.98 -9.43 29.96
C PRO A 261 -1.44 -9.93 28.59
N VAL A 262 -1.80 -9.01 27.67
CA VAL A 262 -2.31 -9.37 26.33
C VAL A 262 -1.26 -10.08 25.47
N LEU A 263 0.04 -9.81 25.69
CA LEU A 263 1.12 -10.50 24.99
C LEU A 263 1.50 -11.85 25.63
N SER A 264 1.08 -12.08 26.87
CA SER A 264 1.39 -13.31 27.63
C SER A 264 0.30 -14.38 27.49
N ASP A 265 -0.93 -13.95 27.19
CA ASP A 265 -2.10 -14.80 26.88
C ASP A 265 -2.02 -15.40 25.46
#